data_AF-A0A6G2QJM3-F1
#
_entry.id   AF-A0A6G2QJM3-F1
#
_cell.length_a   1.000
_cell.length_b   1.000
_cell.length_c   1.000
_cell.angle_alpha   90.00
_cell.angle_beta   90.00
_cell.angle_gamma   90.00
#
_symmetry.space_group_name_H-M   'P 1'
#
loop_
_entity.id
_entity.type
_entity.pdbx_description
1 polymer ?
#
loop_
_entity_poly.entity_id
_entity_poly.type
_entity_poly.pdbx_seq_one_letter_code
_entity_poly.pdbx_strand_id
1 'polypeptide(L)'
;MGTVFSFDVRGGEPAAVGAALQAAVAELHRVDEVFSTYRDDSQVSRLARGELTLGECDPEVAEVLELAAEAERVSDGWFSPRYRGRLDPTGIVKGWAAERAARRIAGAGAAGVSVNGGGDVQLLGVPGADR
;
A
#
# COMPACT_ATOMS: atom_id res chain seq x y z
N MET A 1 -2.93 4.77 -7.71
CA MET A 1 -4.18 4.31 -7.09
C MET A 1 -5.11 5.49 -7.27
N GLY A 2 -6.30 5.34 -7.86
CA GLY A 2 -7.19 6.44 -8.26
C GLY A 2 -7.79 7.28 -7.13
N THR A 3 -6.97 7.68 -6.16
CA THR A 3 -7.31 8.42 -4.95
C THR A 3 -6.14 9.32 -4.53
N VAL A 4 -6.35 10.14 -3.51
CA VAL A 4 -5.33 11.02 -2.92
C VAL A 4 -4.74 10.37 -1.68
N PHE A 5 -3.41 10.44 -1.57
CA PHE A 5 -2.70 10.17 -0.32
C PHE A 5 -2.31 11.49 0.34
N SER A 6 -2.68 11.65 1.61
CA SER A 6 -2.25 12.79 2.44
C SER A 6 -1.39 12.32 3.60
N PHE A 7 -0.46 13.17 4.00
CA PHE A 7 0.55 12.90 5.03
C PHE A 7 0.53 14.04 6.05
N ASP A 8 0.42 13.71 7.34
CA ASP A 8 0.77 14.60 8.45
C ASP A 8 1.95 13.96 9.20
N VAL A 9 3.05 14.70 9.31
CA VAL A 9 4.30 14.20 9.91
C VAL A 9 4.78 15.17 10.97
N ARG A 10 5.17 14.65 12.13
CA ARG A 10 5.57 15.41 13.32
C ARG A 10 6.95 14.97 13.79
N GLY A 11 7.82 15.94 14.08
CA GLY A 11 9.17 15.69 14.61
C GLY A 11 10.11 15.01 13.61
N GLY A 12 11.32 14.71 14.09
CA GLY A 12 12.41 14.17 13.28
C GLY A 12 13.30 15.26 12.65
N GLU A 13 14.43 14.83 12.10
CA GLU A 13 15.33 15.72 11.38
C GLU A 13 14.73 16.05 9.99
N PRO A 14 14.56 17.34 9.63
CA PRO A 14 13.84 17.73 8.41
C PRO A 14 14.37 17.11 7.11
N ALA A 15 15.68 17.00 6.92
CA ALA A 15 16.23 16.44 5.69
C ALA A 15 15.98 14.92 5.59
N ALA A 16 16.17 14.18 6.69
CA ALA A 16 15.90 12.74 6.75
C ALA A 16 14.41 12.42 6.54
N VAL A 17 13.52 13.14 7.24
CA VAL A 17 12.07 12.99 7.08
C VAL A 17 11.62 13.38 5.68
N GLY A 18 12.15 14.49 5.14
CA GLY A 18 11.86 14.93 3.78
C GLY A 18 12.25 13.87 2.73
N ALA A 19 13.44 13.28 2.85
CA ALA A 19 13.87 12.19 1.97
C ALA A 19 12.98 10.95 2.09
N ALA A 20 12.59 10.56 3.31
CA ALA A 20 11.70 9.44 3.55
C ALA A 20 10.30 9.65 2.97
N LEU A 21 9.77 10.88 3.06
CA LEU A 21 8.50 11.25 2.46
C LEU A 21 8.56 11.17 0.93
N GLN A 22 9.62 11.68 0.30
CA GLN A 22 9.79 11.56 -1.16
C GLN A 22 9.88 10.10 -1.60
N ALA A 23 10.63 9.27 -0.85
CA ALA A 23 10.71 7.84 -1.11
C ALA A 23 9.35 7.14 -0.91
N ALA A 24 8.55 7.53 0.07
CA ALA A 24 7.19 7.01 0.27
C ALA A 24 6.26 7.40 -0.89
N VAL A 25 6.33 8.63 -1.39
CA VAL A 25 5.55 9.06 -2.56
C VAL A 25 5.96 8.28 -3.81
N ALA A 26 7.26 8.12 -4.06
CA ALA A 26 7.77 7.32 -5.17
C ALA A 26 7.28 5.86 -5.08
N GLU A 27 7.29 5.29 -3.87
CA GLU A 27 6.73 3.96 -3.61
C GLU A 27 5.26 3.86 -4.01
N LEU A 28 4.43 4.81 -3.58
CA LEU A 28 3.00 4.79 -3.89
C LEU A 28 2.73 4.87 -5.40
N HIS A 29 3.57 5.57 -6.16
CA HIS A 29 3.50 5.54 -7.62
C HIS A 29 3.90 4.18 -8.20
N ARG A 30 4.98 3.55 -7.72
CA ARG A 30 5.35 2.18 -8.14
C ARG A 30 4.25 1.17 -7.83
N VAL A 31 3.64 1.26 -6.65
CA VAL A 31 2.51 0.42 -6.26
C VAL A 31 1.35 0.59 -7.24
N ASP A 32 1.04 1.80 -7.68
CA ASP A 32 0.03 1.98 -8.72
C ASP A 32 0.40 1.33 -10.05
N GLU A 33 1.65 1.49 -10.49
CA GLU A 33 2.15 0.89 -11.73
C GLU A 33 2.05 -0.64 -11.70
N VAL A 34 2.34 -1.27 -10.56
CA VAL A 34 2.32 -2.73 -10.38
C VAL A 34 0.90 -3.27 -10.20
N PHE A 35 0.10 -2.62 -9.35
CA PHE A 35 -1.17 -3.17 -8.86
C PHE A 35 -2.44 -2.61 -9.51
N SER A 36 -2.34 -1.59 -10.38
CA SER A 36 -3.53 -1.00 -11.00
C SER A 36 -4.28 -2.01 -11.86
N THR A 37 -5.55 -2.24 -11.55
CA THR A 37 -6.47 -3.06 -12.37
C THR A 37 -7.05 -2.28 -13.57
N TYR A 38 -6.70 -1.00 -13.72
CA TYR A 38 -7.14 -0.12 -14.81
C TYR A 38 -6.08 0.06 -15.90
N ARG A 39 -4.82 -0.22 -15.57
CA ARG A 39 -3.69 -0.15 -16.50
C ARG A 39 -3.49 -1.51 -17.13
N ASP A 40 -3.54 -1.59 -18.45
CA ASP A 40 -3.36 -2.86 -19.16
C ASP A 40 -1.94 -3.44 -19.02
N ASP A 41 -0.95 -2.56 -18.83
CA ASP A 41 0.47 -2.88 -18.70
C ASP A 41 0.90 -3.23 -17.27
N SER A 42 0.02 -3.07 -16.27
CA SER A 42 0.35 -3.42 -14.88
C SER A 42 0.57 -4.92 -14.72
N GLN A 43 1.39 -5.29 -13.74
CA GLN A 43 1.67 -6.70 -13.48
C GLN A 43 0.43 -7.45 -13.02
N VAL A 44 -0.42 -6.84 -12.19
CA VAL A 44 -1.69 -7.47 -11.76
C VAL A 44 -2.63 -7.68 -12.93
N SER A 45 -2.77 -6.73 -13.86
CA SER A 45 -3.61 -6.90 -15.05
C SER A 45 -3.08 -8.01 -15.96
N ARG A 46 -1.77 -8.09 -16.17
CA ARG A 46 -1.12 -9.14 -16.98
C ARG A 46 -1.23 -10.51 -16.32
N LEU A 47 -1.02 -10.59 -15.01
CA LEU A 47 -1.20 -11.81 -14.20
C LEU A 47 -2.67 -12.29 -14.26
N ALA A 48 -3.64 -11.37 -14.15
CA ALA A 48 -5.06 -11.69 -14.24
C ALA A 48 -5.47 -12.24 -15.61
N ARG A 49 -4.71 -11.92 -16.69
CA ARG A 49 -4.89 -12.45 -18.04
C ARG A 49 -4.03 -13.69 -18.35
N GLY A 50 -3.16 -14.10 -17.42
CA GLY A 50 -2.23 -15.22 -17.62
C GLY A 50 -1.05 -14.90 -18.53
N GLU A 51 -0.74 -13.62 -18.76
CA GLU A 51 0.41 -13.16 -19.56
C GLU A 51 1.71 -13.10 -18.75
N LEU A 52 1.60 -13.19 -17.43
CA LEU A 52 2.70 -13.33 -16.48
C LEU A 52 2.39 -14.47 -15.53
N THR A 53 3.44 -15.14 -15.09
CA THR A 53 3.41 -15.99 -13.90
C THR A 53 3.75 -15.18 -12.66
N LEU A 54 3.35 -15.65 -11.47
CA LEU A 54 3.64 -14.95 -10.22
C LEU A 54 5.16 -14.76 -9.99
N GLY A 55 6.00 -15.70 -10.44
CA GLY A 55 7.45 -15.61 -10.32
C GLY A 55 8.11 -14.58 -11.24
N GLU A 56 7.39 -14.07 -12.24
CA GLU A 56 7.83 -12.98 -13.13
C GLU A 56 7.35 -11.60 -12.64
N CYS A 57 6.46 -11.57 -11.64
CA CYS A 57 6.02 -10.35 -11.00
C CYS A 57 7.03 -9.86 -9.95
N ASP A 58 6.87 -8.61 -9.54
CA ASP A 58 7.52 -8.05 -8.37
C ASP A 58 7.16 -8.91 -7.13
N PRO A 59 8.10 -9.21 -6.24
CA PRO A 59 7.84 -9.99 -5.02
C PRO A 59 6.68 -9.45 -4.17
N GLU A 60 6.43 -8.15 -4.21
CA GLU A 60 5.30 -7.51 -3.51
C GLU A 60 3.95 -8.05 -3.99
N VAL A 61 3.84 -8.51 -5.25
CA VAL A 61 2.62 -9.14 -5.76
C VAL A 61 2.34 -10.43 -5.01
N ALA A 62 3.36 -11.25 -4.74
CA ALA A 62 3.19 -12.47 -3.96
C ALA A 62 2.76 -12.15 -2.52
N GLU A 63 3.41 -11.17 -1.88
CA GLU A 63 3.06 -10.70 -0.53
C GLU A 63 1.59 -10.27 -0.43
N VAL A 64 1.13 -9.44 -1.36
CA VAL A 64 -0.27 -8.96 -1.38
C VAL A 64 -1.25 -10.10 -1.62
N LEU A 65 -0.92 -11.05 -2.49
CA LEU A 65 -1.79 -12.21 -2.74
C LEU A 65 -1.87 -13.16 -1.54
N GLU A 66 -0.79 -13.31 -0.79
CA GLU A 66 -0.78 -14.07 0.47
C GLU A 66 -1.67 -13.39 1.53
N LEU A 67 -1.56 -12.07 1.69
CA LEU A 67 -2.45 -11.30 2.58
C LEU A 67 -3.92 -11.42 2.15
N ALA A 68 -4.19 -11.39 0.85
CA ALA A 68 -5.55 -11.51 0.34
C ALA A 68 -6.12 -12.93 0.52
N ALA A 69 -5.30 -13.97 0.38
CA ALA A 69 -5.69 -15.35 0.67
C ALA A 69 -5.97 -15.55 2.16
N GLU A 70 -5.16 -14.95 3.04
CA GLU A 70 -5.42 -14.95 4.48
C GLU A 70 -6.72 -14.22 4.82
N ALA A 71 -6.97 -13.05 4.22
CA ALA A 71 -8.20 -12.30 4.40
C ALA A 71 -9.44 -13.09 3.94
N GLU A 72 -9.37 -13.77 2.79
CA GLU A 72 -10.43 -14.66 2.31
C GLU A 72 -10.69 -15.81 3.28
N ARG A 73 -9.62 -16.42 3.82
CA ARG A 73 -9.71 -17.53 4.78
C ARG A 73 -10.34 -17.11 6.12
N VAL A 74 -9.87 -16.02 6.73
CA VAL A 74 -10.38 -15.59 8.06
C VAL A 74 -11.79 -15.00 8.00
N SER A 75 -12.20 -14.56 6.82
CA SER A 75 -13.52 -14.02 6.58
C SER A 75 -14.50 -15.05 6.02
N ASP A 76 -14.16 -16.34 5.97
CA ASP A 76 -15.00 -17.40 5.39
C ASP A 76 -15.55 -17.04 3.98
N GLY A 77 -14.73 -16.37 3.16
CA GLY A 77 -15.09 -15.93 1.81
C GLY A 77 -15.92 -14.63 1.73
N TRP A 78 -16.17 -13.94 2.85
CA TRP A 78 -16.78 -12.60 2.83
C TRP A 78 -15.88 -11.55 2.16
N PHE A 79 -14.55 -11.73 2.28
CA PHE A 79 -13.55 -11.10 1.43
C PHE A 79 -13.14 -12.07 0.31
N SER A 80 -12.88 -11.56 -0.89
CA SER A 80 -12.25 -12.35 -1.96
C SER A 80 -11.28 -11.47 -2.77
N PRO A 81 -10.10 -11.99 -3.15
CA PRO A 81 -9.18 -11.32 -4.07
C PRO A 81 -9.66 -11.36 -5.52
N ARG A 82 -10.94 -11.67 -5.78
CA ARG A 82 -11.50 -11.78 -7.12
C ARG A 82 -12.75 -10.94 -7.25
N TYR A 83 -12.83 -10.23 -8.37
CA TYR A 83 -14.03 -9.52 -8.79
C TYR A 83 -14.46 -10.01 -10.17
N ARG A 84 -15.71 -10.47 -10.29
CA ARG A 84 -16.28 -11.05 -11.52
C ARG A 84 -15.39 -12.13 -12.15
N GLY A 85 -14.80 -12.99 -11.32
CA GLY A 85 -13.93 -14.10 -11.73
C GLY A 85 -12.48 -13.71 -12.05
N ARG A 86 -12.15 -12.41 -12.10
CA ARG A 86 -10.79 -11.92 -12.36
C ARG A 86 -10.08 -11.59 -11.05
N LEU A 87 -8.75 -11.74 -11.05
CA LEU A 87 -7.91 -11.31 -9.93
C LEU A 87 -8.08 -9.78 -9.73
N ASP A 88 -8.37 -9.38 -8.51
CA ASP A 88 -8.55 -8.00 -8.08
C ASP A 88 -8.15 -7.85 -6.60
N PRO A 89 -6.87 -7.54 -6.30
CA PRO A 89 -6.37 -7.41 -4.94
C PRO A 89 -6.62 -6.00 -4.35
N THR A 90 -7.43 -5.16 -4.98
CA THR A 90 -7.59 -3.74 -4.60
C THR A 90 -8.17 -3.52 -3.20
N GLY A 91 -8.78 -4.57 -2.62
CA GLY A 91 -9.22 -4.60 -1.22
C GLY A 91 -8.08 -4.68 -0.18
N ILE A 92 -6.85 -5.01 -0.59
CA ILE A 92 -5.66 -5.07 0.29
C ILE A 92 -4.69 -3.92 -0.01
N VAL A 93 -4.43 -3.67 -1.30
CA VAL A 93 -3.29 -2.86 -1.76
C VAL A 93 -3.21 -1.47 -1.12
N LYS A 94 -4.33 -0.76 -0.94
CA LYS A 94 -4.32 0.61 -0.42
C LYS A 94 -3.87 0.67 1.05
N GLY A 95 -4.49 -0.13 1.91
CA GLY A 95 -4.10 -0.23 3.33
C GLY A 95 -2.67 -0.71 3.50
N TRP A 96 -2.27 -1.74 2.74
CA TRP A 96 -0.89 -2.25 2.71
C TRP A 96 0.13 -1.16 2.30
N ALA A 97 -0.18 -0.37 1.28
CA ALA A 97 0.69 0.70 0.82
C ALA A 97 0.75 1.88 1.82
N ALA A 98 -0.39 2.24 2.43
CA ALA A 98 -0.45 3.26 3.47
C ALA A 98 0.39 2.88 4.69
N GLU A 99 0.31 1.61 5.12
CA GLU A 99 1.11 1.09 6.22
C GLU A 99 2.62 1.19 5.93
N ARG A 100 3.06 0.72 4.76
CA ARG A 100 4.46 0.78 4.35
C ARG A 100 4.99 2.21 4.26
N ALA A 101 4.21 3.12 3.70
CA ALA A 101 4.56 4.54 3.63
C ALA A 101 4.73 5.15 5.02
N ALA A 102 3.80 4.87 5.95
CA ALA A 102 3.88 5.34 7.32
C ALA A 102 5.13 4.80 8.04
N ARG A 103 5.38 3.49 7.94
CA ARG A 103 6.54 2.82 8.56
C ARG A 103 7.86 3.38 8.05
N ARG A 104 7.97 3.67 6.74
CA ARG A 104 9.15 4.30 6.14
C ARG A 104 9.44 5.67 6.76
N ILE A 105 8.42 6.52 6.88
CA ILE A 105 8.58 7.87 7.44
C ILE A 105 8.90 7.80 8.94
N ALA A 106 8.23 6.92 9.70
CA ALA A 106 8.52 6.71 11.11
C ALA A 106 9.95 6.21 11.33
N GLY A 107 10.44 5.30 10.46
CA GLY A 107 11.81 4.80 10.49
C GLY A 107 12.88 5.87 10.26
N ALA A 108 12.52 7.03 9.70
CA ALA A 108 13.41 8.19 9.56
C ALA A 108 13.48 9.08 10.80
N GLY A 109 12.82 8.69 11.90
CA GLY A 109 12.86 9.39 13.19
C GLY A 109 11.72 10.38 13.41
N ALA A 110 10.66 10.34 12.59
CA ALA A 110 9.44 11.09 12.87
C ALA A 110 8.80 10.60 14.19
N ALA A 111 8.39 11.53 15.04
CA ALA A 111 7.73 11.25 16.31
C ALA A 111 6.23 10.92 16.15
N GLY A 112 5.62 11.37 15.05
CA GLY A 112 4.25 11.06 14.68
C GLY A 112 4.06 11.06 13.16
N VAL A 113 3.30 10.10 12.66
CA VAL A 113 2.98 9.95 11.24
C VAL A 113 1.51 9.57 11.09
N SER A 114 0.79 10.29 10.25
CA SER A 114 -0.54 9.95 9.76
C SER A 114 -0.51 9.89 8.23
N VAL A 115 -0.90 8.74 7.67
CA VAL A 115 -1.07 8.56 6.23
C VAL A 115 -2.52 8.18 5.97
N ASN A 116 -3.20 8.92 5.10
CA ASN A 116 -4.56 8.61 4.65
C ASN A 116 -4.56 8.43 3.13
N GLY A 117 -4.90 7.23 2.66
CA GLY A 117 -5.09 6.90 1.25
C GLY A 117 -6.53 6.52 0.97
N GLY A 118 -7.35 7.47 0.52
CA GLY A 118 -8.74 7.19 0.14
C GLY A 118 -9.62 6.61 1.26
N GLY A 119 -9.33 6.92 2.52
CA GLY A 119 -10.04 6.41 3.69
C GLY A 119 -9.30 5.32 4.46
N ASP A 120 -8.28 4.70 3.87
CA ASP A 120 -7.37 3.80 4.59
C ASP A 120 -6.36 4.64 5.36
N VAL A 121 -6.41 4.59 6.69
CA VAL A 121 -5.61 5.44 7.58
C VAL A 121 -4.63 4.61 8.39
N GLN A 122 -3.34 4.94 8.27
CA GLN A 122 -2.29 4.44 9.16
C GLN A 122 -1.78 5.56 10.06
N LEU A 123 -1.74 5.28 11.36
CA LEU A 123 -1.15 6.16 12.37
C LEU A 123 0.04 5.46 13.04
N LEU A 124 1.13 6.19 13.25
CA LEU A 124 2.29 5.76 14.04
C LEU A 124 2.76 6.90 14.94
N GLY A 125 3.23 6.58 16.13
CA GLY A 125 3.70 7.55 17.12
C GLY A 125 2.83 7.59 18.37
N VAL A 126 2.97 8.66 19.16
CA VAL A 126 2.21 8.90 20.38
C VAL A 126 1.56 10.29 20.33
N PRO A 127 0.48 10.53 21.09
CA PRO A 127 -0.06 11.87 21.25
C PRO A 127 1.03 12.85 21.69
N GLY A 128 1.03 14.06 21.11
CA GLY A 128 1.89 15.14 21.59
C GLY A 128 1.60 15.48 23.05
N ALA A 129 2.60 15.98 23.76
CA ALA A 129 2.46 16.36 25.18
C ALA A 129 1.48 17.53 25.40
N ASP A 130 1.20 18.30 24.35
CA ASP A 130 0.36 19.49 24.43
C ASP A 130 -1.04 19.21 23.84
N ARG A 131 -2.05 19.42 24.69
CA ARG A 131 -3.47 19.54 24.33
C ARG A 131 -3.85 21.02 24.28
#